data_AF-I3TMM7-F1
#
_entry.id   AF-I3TMM7-F1
#
_cell.length_a   1.000
_cell.length_b   1.000
_cell.length_c   1.000
_cell.angle_alpha   90.00
_cell.angle_beta   90.00
_cell.angle_gamma   90.00
#
_symmetry.space_group_name_H-M   'P 1'
#
loop_
_entity.id
_entity.type
_entity.pdbx_description
1 polymer ?
#
loop_
_entity_poly.entity_id
_entity_poly.type
_entity_poly.pdbx_seq_one_letter_code
_entity_poly.pdbx_strand_id
1 'polypeptide(L)'
;MAAHAGAGADLIAFVREPGDGVDAVCLVLWSRDDAYEVTNIVPRDVGELGHQRYNAALQDFIARVARPAATAARFEIQTTSAQQGLNDWLPAAAADALRRFSATANKSTGSSHPSDRKRWFAFLLQAHRDAGSFDTDRLVRWLTEVEGWPDDKAHDLAIEYEFGLALLNEYDRTRT
;
A
#
# COMPACT_ATOMS: atom_id res chain seq x y z
N MET A 1 33.56 5.85 -13.89
CA MET A 1 33.37 7.31 -14.10
C MET A 1 32.31 7.77 -13.12
N ALA A 2 32.70 8.58 -12.13
CA ALA A 2 31.78 9.16 -11.17
C ALA A 2 31.13 10.41 -11.77
N ALA A 3 29.80 10.45 -11.82
CA ALA A 3 29.05 11.65 -12.19
C ALA A 3 28.69 12.40 -10.90
N HIS A 4 29.12 13.66 -10.84
CA HIS A 4 28.75 14.62 -9.79
C HIS A 4 27.23 14.88 -9.82
N ALA A 5 26.53 14.58 -8.72
CA ALA A 5 25.24 15.16 -8.42
C ALA A 5 25.44 16.36 -7.47
N GLY A 6 24.75 17.47 -7.75
CA GLY A 6 24.91 18.74 -7.06
C GLY A 6 24.60 18.70 -5.56
N ALA A 7 25.15 19.67 -4.85
CA ALA A 7 25.01 19.85 -3.41
C ALA A 7 23.52 19.87 -2.99
N GLY A 8 23.13 18.92 -2.14
CA GLY A 8 21.88 18.97 -1.38
C GLY A 8 21.16 17.63 -1.18
N ALA A 9 21.40 16.63 -2.02
CA ALA A 9 20.81 15.30 -1.88
C ALA A 9 21.88 14.21 -1.98
N ASP A 10 22.08 13.48 -0.89
CA ASP A 10 22.92 12.31 -0.82
C ASP A 10 22.07 11.03 -0.93
N LEU A 11 22.58 10.05 -1.65
CA LEU A 11 21.91 8.77 -1.90
C LEU A 11 22.83 7.63 -1.46
N ILE A 12 22.31 6.75 -0.62
CA ILE A 12 23.01 5.56 -0.18
C ILE A 12 22.24 4.34 -0.68
N ALA A 13 22.91 3.46 -1.43
CA ALA A 13 22.32 2.22 -1.91
C ALA A 13 22.93 1.02 -1.17
N PHE A 14 22.07 0.14 -0.69
CA PHE A 14 22.45 -1.15 -0.09
C PHE A 14 22.04 -2.28 -1.01
N VAL A 15 22.96 -3.21 -1.25
CA VAL A 15 22.67 -4.43 -2.00
C VAL A 15 22.56 -5.58 -1.03
N ARG A 16 21.44 -6.29 -1.10
CA ARG A 16 21.21 -7.54 -0.40
C ARG A 16 21.17 -8.68 -1.41
N GLU A 17 22.08 -9.63 -1.26
CA GLU A 17 22.07 -10.91 -1.99
C GLU A 17 21.01 -11.86 -1.40
N PRO A 18 20.45 -12.80 -2.18
CA PRO A 18 19.36 -13.63 -1.69
C PRO A 18 19.81 -14.56 -0.54
N GLY A 19 18.94 -14.78 0.45
CA GLY A 19 19.22 -15.67 1.58
C GLY A 19 18.34 -15.42 2.79
N ASP A 20 18.27 -16.36 3.73
CA ASP A 20 17.46 -16.27 4.96
C ASP A 20 15.96 -16.00 4.72
N GLY A 21 15.43 -16.44 3.56
CA GLY A 21 14.04 -16.17 3.18
C GLY A 21 13.77 -14.75 2.67
N VAL A 22 14.83 -13.96 2.40
CA VAL A 22 14.75 -12.62 1.81
C VAL A 22 15.29 -12.66 0.38
N ASP A 23 14.56 -12.04 -0.54
CA ASP A 23 14.91 -11.92 -1.96
C ASP A 23 16.18 -11.07 -2.17
N ALA A 24 16.81 -11.21 -3.34
CA ALA A 24 17.86 -10.30 -3.76
C ALA A 24 17.26 -8.92 -4.06
N VAL A 25 17.71 -7.88 -3.34
CA VAL A 25 17.15 -6.52 -3.46
C VAL A 25 18.21 -5.43 -3.44
N CYS A 26 17.88 -4.29 -4.03
CA CYS A 26 18.58 -3.03 -3.84
C CYS A 26 17.69 -2.08 -3.05
N LEU A 27 18.14 -1.63 -1.88
CA LEU A 27 17.45 -0.68 -1.03
C LEU A 27 18.10 0.70 -1.16
N VAL A 28 17.29 1.73 -1.39
CA VAL A 28 17.76 3.10 -1.60
C VAL A 28 17.35 3.99 -0.43
N LEU A 29 18.33 4.60 0.21
CA LEU A 29 18.15 5.70 1.14
C LEU A 29 18.35 7.03 0.42
N TRP A 30 17.45 7.96 0.68
CA TRP A 30 17.55 9.34 0.21
C TRP A 30 17.68 10.30 1.38
N SER A 31 18.61 11.24 1.32
CA SER A 31 18.75 12.26 2.37
C SER A 31 17.59 13.25 2.33
N ARG A 32 16.96 13.44 3.48
CA ARG A 32 16.09 14.57 3.85
C ARG A 32 16.85 15.44 4.83
N ASP A 33 16.37 16.66 5.05
CA ASP A 33 17.03 17.72 5.84
C ASP A 33 17.88 17.19 7.01
N ASP A 34 17.27 16.42 7.92
CA ASP A 34 17.95 15.84 9.10
C ASP A 34 17.84 14.29 9.18
N ALA A 35 17.52 13.60 8.09
CA ALA A 35 17.29 12.14 8.11
C ALA A 35 17.60 11.45 6.78
N TYR A 36 17.69 10.12 6.81
CA TYR A 36 17.62 9.31 5.59
C TYR A 36 16.31 8.53 5.56
N GLU A 37 15.65 8.53 4.41
CA GLU A 37 14.39 7.84 4.18
C GLU A 37 14.60 6.67 3.21
N VAL A 38 14.06 5.50 3.53
CA VAL A 38 13.97 4.39 2.56
C VAL A 38 12.92 4.75 1.52
N THR A 39 13.34 5.12 0.32
CA THR A 39 12.41 5.55 -0.74
C THR A 39 11.98 4.41 -1.64
N ASN A 40 12.82 3.38 -1.78
CA ASN A 40 12.48 2.23 -2.60
C ASN A 40 13.28 0.97 -2.20
N ILE A 41 12.67 -0.19 -2.45
CA ILE A 41 13.30 -1.50 -2.38
C ILE A 41 12.99 -2.21 -3.70
N VAL A 42 14.02 -2.36 -4.54
CA VAL A 42 13.89 -2.88 -5.88
C VAL A 42 14.38 -4.34 -5.91
N PRO A 43 13.53 -5.31 -6.29
CA PRO A 43 13.99 -6.67 -6.51
C PRO A 43 14.96 -6.75 -7.68
N ARG A 44 15.96 -7.62 -7.58
CA ARG A 44 16.97 -7.80 -8.64
C ARG A 44 16.69 -8.99 -9.54
N ASP A 45 16.08 -10.04 -8.99
CA ASP A 45 15.91 -11.32 -9.70
C ASP A 45 14.44 -11.61 -10.09
N VAL A 46 13.50 -10.81 -9.57
CA VAL A 46 12.07 -10.92 -9.85
C VAL A 46 11.51 -9.59 -10.34
N GLY A 47 10.40 -9.61 -11.08
CA GLY A 47 9.80 -8.38 -11.61
C GLY A 47 9.30 -7.44 -10.52
N GLU A 48 8.74 -7.98 -9.43
CA GLU A 48 8.23 -7.20 -8.31
C GLU A 48 8.27 -7.98 -6.97
N LEU A 49 8.33 -7.23 -5.87
CA LEU A 49 8.10 -7.73 -4.53
C LEU A 49 6.64 -7.43 -4.16
N GLY A 50 5.88 -8.47 -3.81
CA GLY A 50 4.64 -8.27 -3.06
C GLY A 50 4.95 -7.68 -1.68
N HIS A 51 3.95 -7.10 -1.00
CA HIS A 51 4.19 -6.32 0.22
C HIS A 51 4.81 -7.12 1.36
N GLN A 52 4.47 -8.40 1.51
CA GLN A 52 5.09 -9.26 2.51
C GLN A 52 6.60 -9.38 2.29
N ARG A 53 7.04 -9.61 1.04
CA ARG A 53 8.46 -9.76 0.69
C ARG A 53 9.20 -8.43 0.75
N TYR A 54 8.54 -7.35 0.33
CA TYR A 54 9.01 -5.99 0.51
C TYR A 54 9.27 -5.65 1.99
N ASN A 55 8.27 -5.90 2.85
CA ASN A 55 8.37 -5.66 4.28
C ASN A 55 9.43 -6.56 4.94
N ALA A 56 9.56 -7.81 4.50
CA ALA A 56 10.62 -8.71 4.98
C ALA A 56 12.01 -8.13 4.67
N ALA A 57 12.22 -7.63 3.45
CA ALA A 57 13.47 -6.97 3.08
C ALA A 57 13.74 -5.70 3.91
N LEU A 58 12.71 -4.87 4.16
CA LEU A 58 12.84 -3.68 5.01
C LEU A 58 13.19 -4.05 6.46
N GLN A 59 12.53 -5.06 7.03
CA GLN A 59 12.82 -5.53 8.39
C GLN A 59 14.22 -6.14 8.51
N ASP A 60 14.69 -6.87 7.49
CA ASP A 60 16.06 -7.40 7.43
C ASP A 60 17.09 -6.25 7.43
N PHE A 61 16.87 -5.22 6.61
CA PHE A 61 17.71 -4.02 6.59
C PHE A 61 17.72 -3.31 7.95
N ILE A 62 16.56 -3.13 8.57
CA ILE A 62 16.46 -2.52 9.91
C ILE A 62 17.26 -3.33 10.92
N ALA A 63 17.10 -4.66 10.94
CA ALA A 63 17.75 -5.53 11.91
C ALA A 63 19.26 -5.60 11.73
N ARG A 64 19.75 -5.71 10.49
CA ARG A 64 21.17 -5.98 10.19
C ARG A 64 22.01 -4.73 9.96
N VAL A 65 21.40 -3.64 9.54
CA VAL A 65 22.12 -2.42 9.15
C VAL A 65 21.68 -1.23 9.98
N ALA A 66 20.39 -0.87 9.94
CA ALA A 66 19.94 0.37 10.56
C ALA A 66 20.09 0.35 12.09
N ARG A 67 19.68 -0.72 12.79
CA ARG A 67 19.80 -0.83 14.26
C ARG A 67 21.24 -0.81 14.75
N PRO A 68 22.19 -1.59 14.16
CA PRO A 68 23.60 -1.46 14.51
C PRO A 68 24.16 -0.06 14.26
N ALA A 69 23.85 0.56 13.13
CA ALA A 69 24.30 1.92 12.80
C ALA A 69 23.71 2.96 13.76
N ALA A 70 22.42 2.87 14.09
CA ALA A 70 21.72 3.74 15.04
C ALA A 70 22.37 3.69 16.42
N THR A 71 22.76 2.50 16.87
CA THR A 71 23.46 2.31 18.14
C THR A 71 24.84 2.98 18.13
N ALA A 72 25.59 2.83 17.03
CA ALA A 72 26.93 3.38 16.91
C ALA A 72 26.95 4.92 16.74
N ALA A 73 26.05 5.45 15.92
CA ALA A 73 25.99 6.86 15.55
C ALA A 73 24.97 7.68 16.36
N ARG A 74 24.19 7.04 17.24
CA ARG A 74 23.18 7.66 18.12
C ARG A 74 22.09 8.44 17.36
N PHE A 75 21.53 7.82 16.32
CA PHE A 75 20.32 8.33 15.66
C PHE A 75 19.11 7.45 15.97
N GLU A 76 17.91 7.99 15.76
CA GLU A 76 16.65 7.26 15.95
C GLU A 76 16.15 6.63 14.65
N ILE A 77 15.54 5.45 14.76
CA ILE A 77 14.88 4.79 13.63
C ILE A 77 13.38 4.98 13.80
N GLN A 78 12.75 5.63 12.84
CA GLN A 78 11.30 5.74 12.77
C GLN A 78 10.78 4.78 11.69
N THR A 79 9.82 3.95 12.07
CA THR A 79 9.13 3.03 11.15
C THR A 79 7.64 3.29 11.24
N THR A 80 6.96 3.32 10.10
CA THR A 80 5.50 3.19 10.07
C THR A 80 5.09 1.76 10.40
N SER A 81 3.82 1.55 10.77
CA SER A 81 3.29 0.19 10.95
C SER A 81 3.51 -0.61 9.67
N ALA A 82 4.11 -1.80 9.79
CA ALA A 82 4.29 -2.73 8.67
C ALA A 82 2.95 -3.17 8.04
N GLN A 83 1.84 -2.98 8.76
CA GLN A 83 0.49 -3.21 8.30
C GLN A 83 -0.30 -1.93 8.52
N GLN A 84 -0.45 -1.14 7.45
CA GLN A 84 -1.52 -0.16 7.39
C GLN A 84 -2.82 -0.92 7.12
N GLY A 85 -3.83 -0.73 7.96
CA GLY A 85 -5.15 -1.30 7.80
C GLY A 85 -6.12 -0.32 7.13
N LEU A 86 -7.33 -0.77 6.80
CA LEU A 86 -8.34 0.09 6.17
C LEU A 86 -8.61 1.38 6.94
N ASN A 87 -8.55 1.36 8.28
CA ASN A 87 -8.81 2.55 9.09
C ASN A 87 -7.70 3.61 8.98
N ASP A 88 -6.54 3.28 8.42
CA ASP A 88 -5.46 4.24 8.16
C ASP A 88 -5.69 5.01 6.84
N TRP A 89 -6.63 4.56 6.01
CA TRP A 89 -6.93 5.13 4.69
C TRP A 89 -8.38 5.56 4.51
N LEU A 90 -9.30 4.94 5.26
CA LEU A 90 -10.72 5.16 5.19
C LEU A 90 -11.26 5.58 6.57
N PRO A 91 -12.26 6.48 6.60
CA PRO A 91 -13.05 6.68 7.81
C PRO A 91 -13.68 5.37 8.29
N ALA A 92 -13.89 5.26 9.60
CA ALA A 92 -14.40 4.04 10.23
C ALA A 92 -15.68 3.48 9.55
N ALA A 93 -16.60 4.36 9.13
CA ALA A 93 -17.83 3.94 8.45
C ALA A 93 -17.60 3.28 7.09
N ALA A 94 -16.66 3.80 6.29
CA ALA A 94 -16.31 3.23 4.99
C ALA A 94 -15.51 1.93 5.16
N ALA A 95 -14.55 1.91 6.08
CA ALA A 95 -13.78 0.71 6.40
C ALA A 95 -14.68 -0.43 6.90
N ASP A 96 -15.67 -0.13 7.76
CA ASP A 96 -16.64 -1.13 8.24
C ASP A 96 -17.57 -1.62 7.14
N ALA A 97 -18.02 -0.73 6.24
CA ALA A 97 -18.83 -1.13 5.09
C ALA A 97 -18.07 -2.07 4.17
N LEU A 98 -16.79 -1.77 3.88
CA LEU A 98 -15.92 -2.61 3.06
C LEU A 98 -15.66 -3.98 3.71
N ARG A 99 -15.35 -4.01 5.01
CA ARG A 99 -15.21 -5.27 5.78
C ARG A 99 -16.48 -6.12 5.71
N ARG A 100 -17.65 -5.51 5.91
CA ARG A 100 -18.94 -6.22 5.88
C ARG A 100 -19.25 -6.78 4.49
N PHE A 101 -18.97 -6.02 3.44
CA PHE A 101 -19.06 -6.51 2.07
C PHE A 101 -18.16 -7.72 1.88
N SER A 102 -16.86 -7.60 2.17
CA SER A 102 -15.89 -8.66 1.96
C SER A 102 -16.20 -9.95 2.72
N ALA A 103 -16.61 -9.83 3.98
CA ALA A 103 -16.89 -10.98 4.84
C ALA A 103 -18.15 -11.77 4.43
N THR A 104 -19.07 -11.16 3.66
CA THR A 104 -20.38 -11.77 3.35
C THR A 104 -20.65 -11.97 1.87
N ALA A 105 -19.81 -11.40 1.01
CA ALA A 105 -19.93 -11.56 -0.43
C ALA A 105 -19.39 -12.91 -0.88
N ASN A 106 -20.00 -13.45 -1.94
CA ASN A 106 -19.38 -14.56 -2.64
C ASN A 106 -18.22 -14.02 -3.51
N LYS A 107 -16.98 -14.29 -3.06
CA LYS A 107 -15.77 -13.75 -3.66
C LYS A 107 -15.56 -14.15 -5.13
N SER A 108 -16.14 -15.27 -5.56
CA SER A 108 -16.09 -15.70 -6.97
C SER A 108 -17.00 -14.89 -7.90
N THR A 109 -17.98 -14.16 -7.35
CA THR A 109 -18.97 -13.40 -8.13
C THR A 109 -18.90 -11.89 -7.94
N GLY A 110 -17.99 -11.37 -7.10
CA GLY A 110 -17.86 -9.92 -6.93
C GLY A 110 -19.10 -9.29 -6.31
N SER A 111 -19.51 -8.15 -6.87
CA SER A 111 -20.73 -7.44 -6.52
C SER A 111 -21.98 -7.93 -7.28
N SER A 112 -21.86 -8.99 -8.12
CA SER A 112 -22.92 -9.37 -9.08
C SER A 112 -24.24 -9.82 -8.41
N HIS A 113 -24.16 -10.46 -7.25
CA HIS A 113 -25.35 -10.90 -6.52
C HIS A 113 -26.08 -9.68 -5.92
N PRO A 114 -27.42 -9.58 -5.99
CA PRO A 114 -28.14 -8.37 -5.56
C PRO A 114 -27.86 -7.92 -4.12
N SER A 115 -27.64 -8.85 -3.18
CA SER A 115 -27.28 -8.52 -1.80
C SER A 115 -25.84 -8.01 -1.67
N ASP A 116 -24.92 -8.56 -2.47
CA ASP A 116 -23.51 -8.14 -2.49
C ASP A 116 -23.40 -6.77 -3.13
N ARG A 117 -24.13 -6.52 -4.22
CA ARG A 117 -24.27 -5.21 -4.85
C ARG A 117 -24.75 -4.13 -3.88
N LYS A 118 -25.76 -4.44 -3.07
CA LYS A 118 -26.27 -3.49 -2.05
C LYS A 118 -25.21 -3.13 -1.01
N ARG A 119 -24.45 -4.12 -0.54
CA ARG A 119 -23.35 -3.90 0.41
C ARG A 119 -22.21 -3.11 -0.22
N TRP A 120 -21.89 -3.43 -1.47
CA TRP A 120 -20.89 -2.71 -2.25
C TRP A 120 -21.27 -1.24 -2.43
N PHE A 121 -22.50 -0.95 -2.85
CA PHE A 121 -23.00 0.43 -2.95
C PHE A 121 -22.98 1.16 -1.61
N ALA A 122 -23.28 0.48 -0.50
CA ALA A 122 -23.17 1.08 0.82
C ALA A 122 -21.73 1.50 1.13
N PHE A 123 -20.74 0.70 0.74
CA PHE A 123 -19.33 1.09 0.84
C PHE A 123 -19.00 2.30 -0.04
N LEU A 124 -19.38 2.30 -1.33
CA LEU A 124 -19.12 3.41 -2.25
C LEU A 124 -19.69 4.75 -1.72
N LEU A 125 -20.90 4.72 -1.18
CA LEU A 125 -21.54 5.90 -0.60
C LEU A 125 -20.80 6.44 0.63
N GLN A 126 -20.18 5.57 1.43
CA GLN A 126 -19.37 6.01 2.57
C GLN A 126 -17.99 6.49 2.13
N ALA A 127 -17.36 5.83 1.16
CA ALA A 127 -16.05 6.21 0.64
C ALA A 127 -16.10 7.56 -0.11
N HIS A 128 -17.17 7.82 -0.85
CA HIS A 128 -17.39 9.09 -1.56
C HIS A 128 -17.36 10.31 -0.65
N ARG A 129 -17.83 10.17 0.59
CA ARG A 129 -17.90 11.29 1.55
C ARG A 129 -16.53 11.78 2.01
N ASP A 130 -15.48 11.00 1.79
CA ASP A 130 -14.12 11.33 2.24
C ASP A 130 -13.10 10.69 1.28
N ALA A 131 -12.97 11.26 0.08
CA ALA A 131 -12.12 10.75 -1.00
C ALA A 131 -10.59 10.89 -0.74
N GLY A 132 -10.19 11.17 0.51
CA GLY A 132 -8.80 11.40 0.89
C GLY A 132 -8.06 10.11 1.22
N SER A 133 -7.11 9.73 0.37
CA SER A 133 -6.06 8.69 0.58
C SER A 133 -6.39 7.22 0.27
N PHE A 134 -7.60 6.86 -0.16
CA PHE A 134 -7.91 5.48 -0.56
C PHE A 134 -8.11 5.34 -2.08
N ASP A 135 -7.06 4.86 -2.76
CA ASP A 135 -7.03 4.63 -4.20
C ASP A 135 -7.36 3.18 -4.59
N THR A 136 -7.49 2.92 -5.89
CA THR A 136 -7.77 1.60 -6.46
C THR A 136 -6.69 0.59 -6.11
N ASP A 137 -5.42 0.99 -6.06
CA ASP A 137 -4.29 0.10 -5.78
C ASP A 137 -4.34 -0.42 -4.34
N ARG A 138 -4.63 0.47 -3.37
CA ARG A 138 -4.86 0.08 -1.97
C ARG A 138 -6.06 -0.84 -1.82
N LEU A 139 -7.13 -0.60 -2.57
CA LEU A 139 -8.32 -1.46 -2.57
C LEU A 139 -8.02 -2.86 -3.12
N VAL A 140 -7.42 -2.96 -4.31
CA VAL A 140 -7.05 -4.25 -4.94
C VAL A 140 -6.17 -5.04 -3.98
N ARG A 141 -5.12 -4.40 -3.48
CA ARG A 141 -4.20 -5.01 -2.51
C ARG A 141 -4.93 -5.54 -1.29
N TRP A 142 -5.80 -4.74 -0.68
CA TRP A 142 -6.49 -5.17 0.53
C TRP A 142 -7.41 -6.36 0.25
N LEU A 143 -8.13 -6.33 -0.88
CA LEU A 143 -9.00 -7.44 -1.28
C LEU A 143 -8.20 -8.72 -1.54
N THR A 144 -7.08 -8.66 -2.25
CA THR A 144 -6.31 -9.86 -2.62
C THR A 144 -5.45 -10.37 -1.45
N GLU A 145 -4.66 -9.51 -0.82
CA GLU A 145 -3.66 -9.92 0.17
C GLU A 145 -4.24 -10.15 1.57
N VAL A 146 -5.24 -9.36 1.98
CA VAL A 146 -5.83 -9.45 3.34
C VAL A 146 -7.07 -10.32 3.34
N GLU A 147 -7.93 -10.13 2.34
CA GLU A 147 -9.22 -10.82 2.29
C GLU A 147 -9.21 -12.04 1.37
N GLY A 148 -8.15 -12.31 0.60
CA GLY A 148 -8.05 -13.50 -0.24
C GLY A 148 -9.07 -13.54 -1.38
N TRP A 149 -9.41 -12.39 -1.95
CA TRP A 149 -10.21 -12.31 -3.18
C TRP A 149 -9.41 -12.82 -4.39
N PRO A 150 -10.07 -13.45 -5.38
CA PRO A 150 -9.48 -13.65 -6.70
C PRO A 150 -9.03 -12.33 -7.31
N ASP A 151 -7.85 -12.33 -7.94
CA ASP A 151 -7.22 -11.13 -8.49
C ASP A 151 -8.10 -10.42 -9.53
N ASP A 152 -8.71 -11.20 -10.44
CA ASP A 152 -9.65 -10.69 -11.45
C ASP A 152 -10.85 -9.99 -10.80
N LYS A 153 -11.40 -10.57 -9.72
CA LYS A 153 -12.56 -10.02 -9.00
C LYS A 153 -12.20 -8.77 -8.20
N ALA A 154 -10.98 -8.70 -7.66
CA ALA A 154 -10.49 -7.50 -6.99
C ALA A 154 -10.33 -6.33 -7.98
N HIS A 155 -9.82 -6.59 -9.18
CA HIS A 155 -9.72 -5.59 -10.24
C HIS A 155 -11.09 -5.16 -10.77
N ASP A 156 -12.05 -6.08 -10.97
CA ASP A 156 -13.43 -5.76 -11.32
C ASP A 156 -14.04 -4.78 -10.31
N LEU A 157 -13.86 -5.04 -9.00
CA LEU A 157 -14.33 -4.17 -7.93
C LEU A 157 -13.62 -2.81 -7.90
N ALA A 158 -12.33 -2.76 -8.22
CA ALA A 158 -11.59 -1.50 -8.30
C ALA A 158 -12.10 -0.60 -9.44
N ILE A 159 -12.44 -1.18 -10.59
CA ILE A 159 -13.09 -0.45 -11.70
C ILE A 159 -14.45 0.09 -11.25
N GLU A 160 -15.26 -0.73 -10.57
CA GLU A 160 -16.55 -0.28 -10.02
C GLU A 160 -16.39 0.83 -8.98
N TYR A 161 -15.34 0.76 -8.16
CA TYR A 161 -15.01 1.78 -7.17
C TYR A 161 -14.67 3.11 -7.83
N GLU A 162 -13.74 3.12 -8.78
CA GLU A 162 -13.35 4.33 -9.52
C GLU A 162 -14.55 4.95 -10.25
N PHE A 163 -15.30 4.13 -11.00
CA PHE A 163 -16.50 4.58 -11.70
C PHE A 163 -17.55 5.14 -10.73
N GLY A 164 -17.81 4.44 -9.63
CA GLY A 164 -18.80 4.84 -8.64
C GLY A 164 -18.47 6.17 -7.98
N LEU A 165 -17.21 6.39 -7.60
CA LEU A 165 -16.75 7.66 -7.05
C LEU A 165 -16.82 8.79 -8.07
N ALA A 166 -16.40 8.55 -9.32
CA ALA A 166 -16.50 9.55 -10.38
C ALA A 166 -17.96 9.97 -10.61
N LEU A 167 -18.88 9.01 -10.65
CA LEU A 167 -20.32 9.26 -10.84
C LEU A 167 -20.93 10.06 -9.69
N LEU A 168 -20.61 9.70 -8.44
CA LEU A 168 -21.12 10.39 -7.25
C LEU A 168 -20.59 11.83 -7.15
N ASN A 169 -19.31 12.04 -7.48
CA ASN A 169 -18.72 13.38 -7.56
C ASN A 169 -19.41 14.25 -8.61
N GLU A 170 -19.69 13.70 -9.79
CA GLU A 170 -20.39 14.44 -10.84
C GLU A 170 -21.82 14.78 -10.44
N TYR A 171 -22.52 13.83 -9.79
CA TYR A 171 -23.85 14.05 -9.27
C TYR A 171 -23.93 15.19 -8.24
N ASP A 172 -22.97 15.28 -7.32
CA ASP A 172 -22.94 16.37 -6.33
C ASP A 172 -22.70 17.74 -6.99
N ARG A 173 -21.89 17.81 -8.06
CA ARG A 173 -21.70 19.04 -8.85
C ARG A 173 -23.00 19.53 -9.50
N THR A 174 -23.85 18.63 -9.98
CA THR A 174 -25.15 19.02 -10.57
C THR A 174 -26.16 19.56 -9.54
N ARG A 175 -25.85 19.47 -8.25
CA ARG A 175 -26.71 19.87 -7.13
C ARG A 175 -26.21 21.08 -6.35
N THR A 176 -25.07 21.62 -6.77
CA THR A 176 -24.49 22.86 -6.24
C THR A 176 -24.95 24.02 -7.11
#